data_AF-X1Q104-F1
#
_entry.id   AF-X1Q104-F1
#
_cell.length_a   1.000
_cell.length_b   1.000
_cell.length_c   1.000
_cell.angle_alpha   90.00
_cell.angle_beta   90.00
_cell.angle_gamma   90.00
#
_symmetry.space_group_name_H-M   'P 1'
#
loop_
_entity.id
_entity.type
_entity.pdbx_description
1 polymer ?
#
loop_
_entity_poly.entity_id
_entity_poly.type
_entity_poly.pdbx_seq_one_letter_code
_entity_poly.pdbx_strand_id
1 'polypeptide(L)'
;MSIIPVFELGLWNAWIFMLLVLLPLPLVVLFRKGVFKKTASIHASIPTGTENKIFIFSKVIMLSVFIYSIFLPLQLGIIWFSIGLPIYLLGLILQMIAWVNVATSPVDEPVTEGLYRYSRHPMYVTLLL
;
A
#
# COMPACT_ATOMS: atom_id res chain seq x y z
N MET A 1 -5.68 -29.68 8.40
CA MET A 1 -5.89 -28.45 7.59
C MET A 1 -5.01 -28.56 6.35
N SER A 2 -5.57 -28.37 5.15
CA SER A 2 -4.76 -28.27 3.93
C SER A 2 -3.96 -26.97 3.99
N ILE A 3 -2.65 -27.05 3.70
CA ILE A 3 -1.76 -25.88 3.62
C ILE A 3 -2.03 -25.08 2.34
N ILE A 4 -2.58 -25.75 1.32
CA ILE A 4 -2.95 -25.15 0.05
C ILE A 4 -4.42 -24.73 0.16
N PRO A 5 -4.74 -23.42 0.04
CA PRO A 5 -6.11 -22.96 0.01
C PRO A 5 -6.78 -23.47 -1.26
N VAL A 6 -8.06 -23.84 -1.15
CA VAL A 6 -8.89 -24.11 -2.33
C VAL A 6 -9.20 -22.74 -2.95
N PHE A 7 -8.78 -22.55 -4.20
CA PHE A 7 -9.04 -21.32 -4.93
C PHE A 7 -10.49 -21.30 -5.39
N GLU A 8 -11.22 -20.26 -4.99
CA GLU A 8 -12.63 -20.09 -5.31
C GLU A 8 -12.89 -18.62 -5.61
N LEU A 9 -13.73 -18.34 -6.60
CA LEU A 9 -14.21 -16.98 -6.83
C LEU A 9 -15.24 -16.63 -5.76
N GLY A 10 -14.97 -15.56 -5.00
CA GLY A 10 -15.83 -15.15 -3.90
C GLY A 10 -15.73 -13.66 -3.59
N LEU A 11 -16.81 -13.12 -3.03
CA LEU A 11 -16.80 -11.76 -2.50
C LEU A 11 -15.94 -11.65 -1.24
N TRP A 12 -15.90 -12.71 -0.41
CA TRP A 12 -15.16 -12.78 0.85
C TRP A 12 -13.72 -13.28 0.67
N ASN A 13 -13.02 -12.67 -0.28
CA ASN A 13 -11.66 -13.06 -0.65
C ASN A 13 -10.65 -11.95 -0.29
N ALA A 14 -9.37 -12.30 -0.31
CA ALA A 14 -8.28 -11.43 0.14
C ALA A 14 -8.14 -10.13 -0.67
N TRP A 15 -8.75 -10.04 -1.85
CA TRP A 15 -8.77 -8.81 -2.66
C TRP A 15 -9.36 -7.61 -1.92
N ILE A 16 -10.24 -7.82 -0.94
CA ILE A 16 -10.78 -6.73 -0.10
C ILE A 16 -9.62 -5.97 0.57
N PHE A 17 -8.65 -6.68 1.14
CA PHE A 17 -7.50 -6.06 1.79
C PHE A 17 -6.59 -5.36 0.79
N MET A 18 -6.34 -5.97 -0.36
CA MET A 18 -5.57 -5.34 -1.42
C MET A 18 -6.21 -4.03 -1.91
N LEU A 19 -7.54 -4.01 -2.07
CA LEU A 19 -8.29 -2.83 -2.45
C LEU A 19 -8.16 -1.73 -1.38
N LEU A 20 -8.31 -2.10 -0.11
CA LEU A 20 -8.23 -1.18 1.03
C LEU A 20 -6.84 -0.54 1.15
N VAL A 21 -5.75 -1.27 0.91
CA VAL A 21 -4.37 -0.73 0.90
C VAL A 21 -4.14 0.20 -0.30
N LEU A 22 -4.78 -0.04 -1.44
CA LEU A 22 -4.63 0.82 -2.62
C LEU A 22 -5.49 2.09 -2.57
N LEU A 23 -6.53 2.12 -1.72
CA LEU A 23 -7.51 3.20 -1.59
C LEU A 23 -6.96 4.55 -1.07
N PRO A 24 -5.98 4.63 -0.14
CA PRO A 24 -5.56 5.90 0.44
C PRO A 24 -5.00 6.88 -0.59
N LEU A 25 -4.24 6.39 -1.58
CA LEU A 25 -3.67 7.23 -2.65
C LEU A 25 -4.75 7.96 -3.47
N PRO A 26 -5.72 7.27 -4.13
CA PRO A 26 -6.75 7.95 -4.91
C PRO A 26 -7.63 8.86 -4.05
N LEU A 27 -7.91 8.49 -2.79
CA LEU A 27 -8.64 9.36 -1.85
C LEU A 27 -7.89 10.67 -1.63
N VAL A 28 -6.60 10.60 -1.28
CA VAL A 28 -5.78 11.80 -1.04
C VAL A 28 -5.67 12.67 -2.29
N VAL A 29 -5.54 12.06 -3.47
CA VAL A 29 -5.47 12.78 -4.75
C VAL A 29 -6.78 13.52 -5.04
N LEU A 30 -7.92 12.93 -4.71
CA LEU A 30 -9.23 13.56 -4.86
C LEU A 30 -9.38 14.80 -3.97
N PHE A 31 -8.91 14.73 -2.72
CA PHE A 31 -8.98 15.83 -1.76
C PHE A 31 -7.89 16.90 -1.99
N ARG A 32 -6.70 16.53 -2.47
CA ARG A 32 -5.60 17.48 -2.73
C ARG A 32 -4.95 17.23 -4.09
N LYS A 33 -5.35 18.05 -5.06
CA LYS A 33 -4.71 18.13 -6.37
C LYS A 33 -3.24 18.55 -6.19
N GLY A 34 -2.32 17.82 -6.83
CA GLY A 34 -0.87 18.12 -6.79
C GLY A 34 -0.05 17.23 -5.85
N VAL A 35 -0.67 16.32 -5.08
CA VAL A 35 0.07 15.32 -4.28
C VAL A 35 0.99 14.46 -5.16
N PHE A 36 0.57 14.16 -6.39
CA PHE A 36 1.43 13.46 -7.34
C PHE A 36 2.69 14.25 -7.73
N LYS A 37 2.67 15.58 -7.78
CA LYS A 37 3.88 16.37 -8.03
C LYS A 37 4.88 16.32 -6.87
N LYS A 38 4.38 16.00 -5.67
CA LYS A 38 5.18 15.83 -4.47
C LYS A 38 5.79 14.43 -4.38
N THR A 39 5.05 13.39 -4.76
CA THR A 39 5.55 12.01 -4.80
C THR A 39 6.33 11.67 -6.06
N ALA A 40 5.97 12.28 -7.21
CA ALA A 40 6.82 12.33 -8.39
C ALA A 40 7.87 13.39 -8.08
N SER A 41 8.87 12.99 -7.31
CA SER A 41 9.88 13.88 -6.79
C SER A 41 10.37 14.80 -7.90
N ILE A 42 10.22 16.11 -7.68
CA ILE A 42 10.85 17.17 -8.45
C ILE A 42 12.38 16.96 -8.51
N HIS A 43 12.92 16.08 -7.66
CA HIS A 43 14.33 15.66 -7.58
C HIS A 43 14.53 14.14 -7.78
N ALA A 44 13.57 13.41 -8.37
CA ALA A 44 13.85 12.04 -8.81
C ALA A 44 14.93 12.12 -9.88
N SER A 45 16.05 11.44 -9.66
CA SER A 45 16.93 11.08 -10.76
C SER A 45 16.09 10.39 -11.83
N ILE A 46 16.29 10.78 -13.10
CA ILE A 46 15.69 10.07 -14.24
C ILE A 46 16.07 8.59 -14.06
N PRO A 47 15.09 7.67 -13.94
CA PRO A 47 15.41 6.28 -13.70
C PRO A 47 16.32 5.77 -14.80
N THR A 48 17.43 5.13 -14.42
CA THR A 48 18.28 4.44 -15.38
C THR A 48 17.49 3.36 -16.10
N GLY A 49 17.93 2.93 -17.29
CA GLY A 49 17.22 1.89 -18.05
C GLY A 49 16.99 0.60 -17.26
N THR A 50 17.88 0.28 -16.32
CA THR A 50 17.75 -0.86 -15.39
C THR A 50 16.72 -0.61 -14.30
N GLU A 51 16.74 0.56 -13.64
CA GLU A 51 15.76 0.93 -12.61
C GLU A 51 14.34 0.96 -13.16
N ASN A 52 14.15 1.45 -14.40
CA ASN A 52 12.85 1.46 -15.04
C ASN A 52 12.33 0.03 -15.30
N LYS A 53 13.19 -0.91 -15.72
CA LYS A 53 12.82 -2.32 -15.88
C LYS A 53 12.41 -2.95 -14.55
N ILE A 54 13.17 -2.70 -13.48
CA ILE A 54 12.85 -3.19 -12.13
C ILE A 54 11.52 -2.61 -11.65
N PHE A 55 11.29 -1.32 -11.88
CA PHE A 55 10.04 -0.66 -11.53
C PHE A 55 8.85 -1.30 -12.25
N ILE A 56 8.92 -1.47 -13.57
CA ILE A 56 7.86 -2.14 -14.36
C ILE A 56 7.64 -3.56 -13.85
N PHE A 57 8.71 -4.32 -13.63
CA PHE A 57 8.63 -5.69 -13.12
C PHE A 57 7.93 -5.75 -11.75
N SER A 58 8.26 -4.83 -10.83
CA SER A 58 7.58 -4.74 -9.53
C SER A 58 6.07 -4.48 -9.66
N LYS A 59 5.65 -3.69 -10.66
CA LYS A 59 4.23 -3.42 -10.93
C LYS A 59 3.53 -4.64 -11.49
N VAL A 60 4.19 -5.41 -12.35
CA VAL A 60 3.67 -6.69 -12.85
C VAL A 60 3.48 -7.67 -11.69
N ILE A 61 4.46 -7.81 -10.79
CA ILE A 61 4.32 -8.65 -9.59
C ILE A 61 3.14 -8.20 -8.75
N MET A 62 3.03 -6.89 -8.46
CA MET A 62 1.93 -6.33 -7.67
C MET A 62 0.56 -6.63 -8.29
N LEU A 63 0.44 -6.50 -9.62
CA LEU A 63 -0.79 -6.86 -10.35
C LEU A 63 -1.09 -8.36 -10.26
N SER A 64 -0.09 -9.22 -10.41
CA SER A 64 -0.26 -10.67 -10.29
C SER A 64 -0.72 -11.07 -8.88
N VAL A 65 -0.16 -10.46 -7.83
CA VAL A 65 -0.60 -10.68 -6.43
C VAL A 65 -2.03 -10.18 -6.22
N PHE A 66 -2.39 -9.04 -6.80
CA PHE A 66 -3.77 -8.55 -6.76
C PHE A 66 -4.74 -9.54 -7.42
N ILE A 67 -4.43 -10.02 -8.62
CA ILE A 67 -5.26 -11.02 -9.32
C ILE A 67 -5.36 -12.30 -8.50
N TYR A 68 -4.25 -12.79 -7.94
CA TYR A 68 -4.22 -13.95 -7.07
C TYR A 68 -5.17 -13.80 -5.86
N SER A 69 -5.18 -12.62 -5.23
CA SER A 69 -6.02 -12.33 -4.07
C SER A 69 -7.53 -12.41 -4.36
N ILE A 70 -7.95 -12.28 -5.63
CA ILE A 70 -9.36 -12.42 -6.05
C ILE A 70 -9.85 -13.86 -5.87
N PHE A 71 -8.96 -14.85 -5.97
CA PHE A 71 -9.31 -16.27 -5.87
C PHE A 71 -9.01 -16.86 -4.51
N LEU A 72 -8.50 -16.08 -3.55
CA LEU A 72 -8.06 -16.55 -2.24
C LEU A 72 -9.12 -16.28 -1.17
N PRO A 73 -9.86 -17.30 -0.68
CA PRO A 73 -10.91 -17.11 0.32
C PRO A 73 -10.35 -16.76 1.70
N LEU A 74 -11.05 -15.89 2.42
CA LEU A 74 -10.69 -15.52 3.79
C LEU A 74 -11.07 -16.62 4.78
N GLN A 75 -10.08 -17.07 5.56
CA GLN A 75 -10.26 -18.10 6.60
C GLN A 75 -10.56 -17.45 7.96
N LEU A 76 -11.79 -16.95 8.12
CA LEU A 76 -12.22 -16.12 9.27
C LEU A 76 -12.16 -16.83 10.64
N GLY A 77 -12.06 -18.16 10.68
CA GLY A 77 -12.09 -18.96 11.90
C GLY A 77 -10.73 -19.43 12.44
N ILE A 78 -9.62 -18.99 11.84
CA ILE A 78 -8.28 -19.48 12.21
C ILE A 78 -7.54 -18.41 13.01
N ILE A 79 -6.75 -18.84 14.00
CA ILE A 79 -5.97 -17.96 14.88
C ILE A 79 -5.06 -16.99 14.10
N TRP A 80 -4.51 -17.43 12.96
CA TRP A 80 -3.71 -16.60 12.08
C TRP A 80 -4.46 -15.39 11.53
N PHE A 81 -5.74 -15.55 11.19
CA PHE A 81 -6.58 -14.43 10.74
C PHE A 81 -6.83 -13.45 11.90
N SER A 82 -7.08 -13.98 13.10
CA SER A 82 -7.32 -13.15 14.30
C SER A 82 -6.10 -12.33 14.71
N ILE A 83 -4.88 -12.83 14.48
CA ILE A 83 -3.63 -12.11 14.76
C ILE A 83 -3.27 -11.16 13.60
N GLY A 84 -3.42 -11.62 12.35
CA GLY A 84 -3.07 -10.84 11.17
C GLY A 84 -3.98 -9.63 10.96
N LEU A 85 -5.28 -9.75 11.27
CA LEU A 85 -6.24 -8.66 11.05
C LEU A 85 -5.90 -7.39 11.84
N PRO A 86 -5.62 -7.42 13.16
CA PRO A 86 -5.18 -6.24 13.91
C PRO A 86 -3.90 -5.61 13.37
N ILE A 87 -2.92 -6.43 12.95
CA ILE A 87 -1.65 -5.96 12.40
C ILE A 87 -1.91 -5.21 11.08
N TYR A 88 -2.69 -5.82 10.20
CA TYR A 88 -3.11 -5.23 8.94
C TYR A 88 -3.88 -3.91 9.15
N LEU A 89 -4.83 -3.88 10.09
CA LEU A 89 -5.61 -2.66 10.36
C LEU A 89 -4.72 -1.54 10.91
N LEU A 90 -3.75 -1.87 11.76
CA LEU A 90 -2.75 -0.90 12.22
C LEU A 90 -1.92 -0.37 11.04
N GLY A 91 -1.45 -1.25 10.16
CA GLY A 91 -0.74 -0.89 8.93
C GLY A 91 -1.55 0.07 8.07
N LEU A 92 -2.83 -0.24 7.84
CA LEU A 92 -3.77 0.58 7.06
C LEU A 92 -3.98 1.97 7.67
N ILE A 93 -4.19 2.05 8.99
CA ILE A 93 -4.35 3.33 9.71
C ILE A 93 -3.08 4.17 9.58
N LEU A 94 -1.91 3.59 9.85
CA LEU A 94 -0.64 4.29 9.74
C LEU A 94 -0.36 4.71 8.29
N GLN A 95 -0.72 3.89 7.30
CA GLN A 95 -0.58 4.22 5.90
C GLN A 95 -1.45 5.42 5.51
N MET A 96 -2.70 5.47 6.00
CA MET A 96 -3.57 6.62 5.81
C MET A 96 -2.97 7.89 6.44
N ILE A 97 -2.45 7.79 7.66
CA ILE A 97 -1.76 8.91 8.33
C ILE A 97 -0.54 9.37 7.52
N ALA A 98 0.26 8.44 6.97
CA ALA A 98 1.41 8.78 6.13
C ALA A 98 0.98 9.57 4.88
N TRP A 99 -0.08 9.13 4.21
CA TRP A 99 -0.64 9.84 3.06
C TRP A 99 -1.20 11.22 3.43
N VAL A 100 -1.87 11.34 4.58
CA VAL A 100 -2.36 12.62 5.09
C VAL A 100 -1.19 13.58 5.37
N ASN A 101 -0.10 13.12 5.99
CA ASN A 101 1.09 13.96 6.24
C ASN A 101 1.69 14.50 4.93
N VAL A 102 1.77 13.66 3.88
CA VAL A 102 2.19 14.13 2.54
C VAL A 102 1.21 15.17 2.00
N ALA A 103 -0.08 14.92 2.18
CA ALA A 103 -1.17 15.77 1.74
C ALA A 103 -1.35 17.05 2.56
N THR A 104 -0.77 17.21 3.74
CA THR A 104 -0.91 18.47 4.50
C THR A 104 0.34 19.32 4.44
N SER A 105 1.52 18.71 4.29
CA SER A 105 2.78 19.47 4.21
C SER A 105 2.91 20.26 2.89
N PRO A 106 3.70 21.35 2.87
CA PRO A 106 3.98 22.15 1.66
C PRO A 106 4.51 21.30 0.49
N VAL A 107 4.30 21.76 -0.74
CA VAL A 107 4.63 20.97 -1.96
C VAL A 107 6.14 20.95 -2.22
N ASP A 108 6.82 22.05 -1.92
CA ASP A 108 8.24 22.26 -2.24
C ASP A 108 9.18 21.90 -1.07
N GLU A 109 8.64 21.40 0.04
CA GLU A 109 9.41 21.04 1.23
C GLU A 109 9.30 19.54 1.54
N PRO A 110 10.39 18.94 2.07
CA PRO A 110 10.34 17.58 2.60
C PRO A 110 9.27 17.45 3.69
N VAL A 111 8.62 16.29 3.73
CA VAL A 111 7.68 15.98 4.82
C VAL A 111 8.50 15.55 6.03
N THR A 112 8.42 16.32 7.12
CA THR A 112 9.15 16.05 8.38
C THR A 112 8.24 15.74 9.55
N GLU A 113 6.95 16.03 9.42
CA GLU A 113 5.97 15.92 10.50
C GLU A 113 5.30 14.54 10.57
N GLY A 114 4.74 14.24 11.75
CA GLY A 114 4.01 12.99 11.99
C GLY A 114 4.90 11.76 11.86
N LEU A 115 4.48 10.80 11.03
CA LEU A 115 5.22 9.54 10.83
C LEU A 115 6.59 9.74 10.16
N TYR A 116 6.76 10.84 9.43
CA TYR A 116 8.02 11.17 8.76
C TYR A 116 9.14 11.60 9.73
N ARG A 117 8.79 11.91 10.99
CA ARG A 117 9.77 12.18 12.06
C ARG A 117 10.53 10.92 12.49
N TYR A 118 9.90 9.75 12.37
CA TYR A 118 10.46 8.47 12.82
C TYR A 118 11.11 7.67 11.69
N SER A 119 10.65 7.84 10.45
CA SER A 119 11.20 7.17 9.27
C SER A 119 11.18 8.10 8.06
N ARG A 120 12.20 8.02 7.20
CA ARG A 120 12.22 8.71 5.90
C ARG A 120 11.29 8.07 4.87
N HIS A 121 10.91 6.81 5.08
CA HIS A 121 10.03 6.05 4.20
C HIS A 121 8.91 5.35 4.98
N PRO A 122 8.06 6.10 5.71
CA PRO A 122 7.04 5.50 6.55
C PRO A 122 6.04 4.70 5.71
N MET A 123 5.75 5.10 4.46
CA MET A 123 4.85 4.37 3.57
C MET A 123 5.26 2.91 3.35
N TYR A 124 6.56 2.62 3.21
CA TYR A 124 7.04 1.24 3.03
C TYR A 124 6.92 0.43 4.31
N VAL A 125 7.18 1.04 5.47
CA VAL A 125 7.00 0.38 6.78
C VAL A 125 5.53 0.06 6.99
N THR A 126 4.62 0.98 6.67
CA THR A 126 3.18 0.77 6.83
C THR A 126 2.59 -0.21 5.84
N LEU A 127 3.21 -0.39 4.67
CA LEU A 127 2.79 -1.39 3.67
C LEU A 127 3.21 -2.82 4.07
N LEU A 128 4.25 -2.94 4.89
CA LEU A 128 4.73 -4.23 5.39
C LEU A 128 3.81 -4.83 6.46
N LEU A 129 3.11 -3.97 7.21
CA LEU A 129 2.16 -4.32 8.28
C LEU A 129 0.80 -4.70 7.69
#